data_AF-A0A7S1GDP6-F1
#
_entry.id   AF-A0A7S1GDP6-F1
#
_cell.length_a   1.000
_cell.length_b   1.000
_cell.length_c   1.000
_cell.angle_alpha   90.00
_cell.angle_beta   90.00
_cell.angle_gamma   90.00
#
_symmetry.space_group_name_H-M   'P 1'
#
loop_
_entity.id
_entity.type
_entity.pdbx_description
1 polymer ?
#
loop_
_entity_poly.entity_id
_entity_poly.type
_entity_poly.pdbx_seq_one_letter_code
_entity_poly.pdbx_strand_id
1 'polypeptide(L)'
;MAVLVAEGSTAGAAGASDVVTKEKVGDCIDVIMSQRHNKESSDLLAQQYTERTEALRVALEELFDRKRDEKAALLERLEAESASAAEQEREVAELDARYASEQSDVEHEVMSSMEVKHAQEQLLQRQRQLGEISNAYRELAPEDVLK
;
A
#
# COMPACT_ATOMS: atom_id res chain seq x y z
N MET A 1 -61.31 -14.03 53.97
CA MET A 1 -62.23 -13.21 53.16
C MET A 1 -61.41 -12.60 52.05
N ALA A 2 -61.53 -13.16 50.85
CA ALA A 2 -62.33 -12.63 49.74
C ALA A 2 -61.48 -11.62 48.91
N VAL A 3 -60.93 -12.01 47.74
CA VAL A 3 -61.59 -12.01 46.41
C VAL A 3 -61.61 -10.56 45.87
N LEU A 4 -61.13 -10.17 44.68
CA LEU A 4 -61.06 -10.83 43.36
C LEU A 4 -60.04 -10.10 42.45
N VAL A 5 -59.50 -10.87 41.50
CA VAL A 5 -58.71 -10.50 40.32
C VAL A 5 -59.60 -9.91 39.20
N ALA A 6 -58.94 -9.24 38.24
CA ALA A 6 -59.29 -9.07 36.81
C ALA A 6 -59.58 -7.62 36.39
N GLU A 7 -59.21 -7.10 35.22
CA GLU A 7 -58.24 -7.38 34.14
C GLU A 7 -58.43 -6.20 33.14
N GLY A 8 -57.43 -5.96 32.30
CA GLY A 8 -57.65 -5.36 30.98
C GLY A 8 -57.58 -3.84 30.87
N SER A 9 -56.56 -3.32 30.19
CA SER A 9 -56.67 -3.08 28.74
C SER A 9 -55.48 -2.26 28.24
N THR A 10 -54.72 -2.91 27.38
CA THR A 10 -53.72 -2.38 26.46
C THR A 10 -54.28 -1.25 25.58
N ALA A 11 -53.50 -0.17 25.39
CA ALA A 11 -53.30 0.51 24.09
C ALA A 11 -52.58 1.86 24.31
N GLY A 12 -51.26 1.83 24.31
CA GLY A 12 -50.41 3.01 24.14
C GLY A 12 -49.55 2.85 22.90
N ALA A 13 -50.18 2.81 21.73
CA ALA A 13 -49.51 2.91 20.44
C ALA A 13 -49.60 4.35 19.95
N ALA A 14 -48.46 5.07 19.89
CA ALA A 14 -48.30 6.29 19.07
C ALA A 14 -46.82 6.75 18.97
N GLY A 15 -46.25 6.68 17.76
CA GLY A 15 -45.07 7.43 17.28
C GLY A 15 -43.69 6.91 17.71
N ALA A 16 -42.95 6.08 16.96
CA ALA A 16 -42.77 5.99 15.50
C ALA A 16 -42.39 7.31 14.83
N SER A 17 -41.30 7.90 15.31
CA SER A 17 -40.32 8.53 14.42
C SER A 17 -38.98 8.47 15.14
N ASP A 18 -38.24 7.38 14.94
CA ASP A 18 -36.79 7.39 15.15
C ASP A 18 -36.25 8.44 14.18
N VAL A 19 -36.15 9.69 14.66
CA VAL A 19 -35.61 10.79 13.89
C VAL A 19 -34.14 10.45 13.73
N VAL A 20 -33.82 9.85 12.58
CA VAL A 20 -32.45 9.68 12.16
C VAL A 20 -31.88 11.10 12.01
N THR A 21 -31.14 11.53 13.02
CA THR A 21 -30.49 12.84 13.01
C THR A 21 -29.45 12.85 11.90
N LYS A 22 -29.23 14.00 11.27
CA LYS A 22 -28.28 14.17 10.16
C LYS A 22 -26.88 13.62 10.50
N GLU A 23 -26.49 13.77 11.77
CA GLU A 23 -25.26 13.21 12.35
C GLU A 23 -25.22 11.67 12.27
N LYS A 24 -26.31 10.98 12.61
CA LYS A 24 -26.39 9.51 12.53
C LYS A 24 -26.30 8.99 11.09
N VAL A 25 -26.84 9.72 10.10
CA VAL A 25 -26.69 9.35 8.68
C VAL A 25 -25.24 9.51 8.24
N GLY A 26 -24.59 10.61 8.61
CA GLY A 26 -23.16 10.83 8.35
C GLY A 26 -22.29 9.74 8.99
N ASP A 27 -22.51 9.44 10.27
CA ASP A 27 -21.80 8.38 11.00
C ASP A 27 -21.98 7.02 10.32
N CYS A 28 -23.19 6.70 9.84
CA CYS A 28 -23.43 5.46 9.11
C CYS A 28 -22.70 5.41 7.76
N ILE A 29 -22.70 6.51 7.00
CA ILE A 29 -21.95 6.62 5.73
C ILE A 29 -20.46 6.41 6.00
N ASP A 30 -19.91 7.08 7.01
CA ASP A 30 -18.49 7.00 7.35
C ASP A 30 -18.10 5.59 7.82
N VAL A 31 -18.94 4.91 8.62
CA VAL A 31 -18.69 3.53 9.05
C VAL A 31 -18.70 2.55 7.87
N ILE A 32 -19.67 2.68 6.95
CA ILE A 32 -19.77 1.78 5.79
C ILE A 32 -18.62 2.03 4.82
N MET A 33 -18.32 3.30 4.51
CA MET A 33 -17.26 3.66 3.58
C MET A 33 -15.88 3.34 4.15
N SER A 34 -15.63 3.61 5.43
CA SER A 34 -14.34 3.35 6.06
C SER A 34 -13.94 1.88 6.02
N GLN A 35 -14.87 0.93 6.21
CA GLN A 35 -14.56 -0.49 6.11
C GLN A 35 -14.07 -0.86 4.71
N ARG A 36 -14.77 -0.38 3.67
CA ARG A 36 -14.38 -0.62 2.28
C ARG A 36 -13.05 0.05 1.95
N HIS A 37 -12.92 1.34 2.27
CA HIS A 37 -11.71 2.13 1.99
C HIS A 37 -10.48 1.58 2.71
N ASN A 38 -10.64 1.08 3.94
CA ASN A 38 -9.56 0.41 4.68
C ASN A 38 -9.12 -0.88 3.99
N LYS A 39 -10.08 -1.68 3.50
CA LYS A 39 -9.77 -2.89 2.74
C LYS A 39 -9.02 -2.56 1.45
N GLU A 40 -9.53 -1.61 0.66
CA GLU A 40 -8.88 -1.17 -0.58
C GLU A 40 -7.47 -0.60 -0.33
N SER A 41 -7.27 0.14 0.75
CA SER A 41 -5.96 0.69 1.12
C SER A 41 -4.99 -0.44 1.51
N SER A 42 -5.50 -1.43 2.25
CA SER A 42 -4.71 -2.61 2.64
C SER A 42 -4.32 -3.45 1.42
N ASP A 43 -5.26 -3.67 0.51
CA ASP A 43 -5.05 -4.40 -0.74
C ASP A 43 -4.03 -3.65 -1.63
N LEU A 44 -4.13 -2.32 -1.73
CA LEU A 44 -3.15 -1.49 -2.45
C LEU A 44 -1.75 -1.61 -1.83
N LEU A 45 -1.63 -1.46 -0.51
CA LEU A 45 -0.34 -1.57 0.17
C LEU A 45 0.29 -2.95 -0.02
N ALA A 46 -0.51 -4.02 0.07
CA ALA A 46 -0.04 -5.38 -0.16
C ALA A 46 0.54 -5.54 -1.58
N GLN A 47 -0.17 -5.02 -2.59
CA GLN A 47 0.32 -5.00 -3.97
C GLN A 47 1.64 -4.23 -4.09
N GLN A 48 1.73 -3.03 -3.50
CA GLN A 48 2.93 -2.18 -3.53
C GLN A 48 4.14 -2.86 -2.88
N TYR A 49 3.94 -3.65 -1.82
CA TYR A 49 5.02 -4.44 -1.21
C TYR A 49 5.54 -5.53 -2.14
N THR A 50 4.64 -6.26 -2.82
CA THR A 50 5.02 -7.27 -3.81
C THR A 50 5.77 -6.64 -4.98
N GLU A 51 5.26 -5.52 -5.52
CA GLU A 51 5.90 -4.80 -6.62
C GLU A 51 7.30 -4.32 -6.25
N ARG A 52 7.47 -3.73 -5.06
CA ARG A 52 8.78 -3.29 -4.55
C ARG A 52 9.77 -4.45 -4.45
N THR A 53 9.32 -5.59 -3.93
CA THR A 53 10.17 -6.77 -3.75
C THR A 53 10.60 -7.35 -5.09
N GLU A 54 9.69 -7.44 -6.04
CA GLU A 54 10.00 -7.97 -7.38
C GLU A 54 10.91 -7.02 -8.16
N ALA A 55 10.66 -5.71 -8.12
CA ALA A 55 11.53 -4.72 -8.77
C ALA A 55 12.97 -4.78 -8.23
N LEU A 56 13.12 -4.91 -6.91
CA LEU A 56 14.43 -5.05 -6.29
C LEU A 56 15.11 -6.38 -6.68
N ARG A 57 14.35 -7.49 -6.69
CA ARG A 57 14.86 -8.80 -7.10
C ARG A 57 15.41 -8.76 -8.52
N VAL A 58 14.64 -8.24 -9.47
CA VAL A 58 15.05 -8.14 -10.88
C VAL A 58 16.31 -7.29 -11.02
N ALA A 59 16.35 -6.11 -10.40
CA ALA A 59 17.50 -5.21 -10.51
C ALA A 59 18.79 -5.82 -9.90
N LEU A 60 18.68 -6.53 -8.78
CA LEU A 60 19.81 -7.22 -8.16
C LEU A 60 20.27 -8.44 -8.96
N GLU A 61 19.34 -9.21 -9.54
CA GLU A 61 19.66 -10.32 -10.43
C GLU A 61 20.45 -9.84 -11.65
N GLU A 62 20.00 -8.76 -12.30
CA GLU A 62 20.72 -8.15 -13.42
C GLU A 62 22.12 -7.65 -13.02
N LEU A 63 22.25 -7.04 -11.84
CA LEU A 63 23.55 -6.58 -11.32
C LEU A 63 24.50 -7.76 -11.08
N PHE A 64 24.01 -8.86 -10.49
CA PHE A 64 24.83 -10.03 -10.20
C PHE A 64 25.21 -10.82 -11.46
N ASP A 65 24.34 -10.91 -12.45
CA ASP A 65 24.68 -11.50 -13.75
C ASP A 65 25.79 -10.69 -14.43
N ARG A 66 25.68 -9.35 -14.44
CA ARG A 66 26.73 -8.47 -14.98
C ARG A 66 28.06 -8.65 -14.24
N LYS A 67 28.01 -8.71 -12.90
CA LYS A 67 29.19 -8.96 -12.06
C LYS A 67 29.86 -10.29 -12.40
N ARG A 68 29.07 -11.36 -12.55
CA ARG A 68 29.58 -12.69 -12.88
C ARG A 68 30.29 -12.67 -14.23
N ASP A 69 29.68 -12.06 -15.23
CA ASP A 69 30.20 -12.04 -16.59
C ASP A 69 31.48 -11.18 -16.67
N GLU A 70 31.51 -10.02 -16.01
CA GLU A 70 32.72 -9.19 -15.90
C GLU A 70 33.83 -9.86 -15.09
N LYS A 71 33.50 -10.59 -14.02
CA LYS A 71 34.49 -11.34 -13.24
C LYS A 71 35.10 -12.48 -14.06
N ALA A 72 34.29 -13.18 -14.85
CA ALA A 72 34.79 -14.22 -15.76
C ALA A 72 35.74 -13.63 -16.81
N ALA A 73 35.35 -12.53 -17.45
CA ALA A 73 36.20 -11.83 -18.43
C ALA A 73 37.50 -11.28 -17.81
N LEU A 74 37.44 -10.76 -16.57
CA LEU A 74 38.61 -10.29 -15.83
C LEU A 74 39.60 -11.44 -15.59
N LEU A 75 39.12 -12.59 -15.12
CA LEU A 75 39.98 -13.74 -14.84
C LEU A 75 40.61 -14.31 -16.12
N GLU A 76 39.84 -14.42 -17.20
CA GLU A 76 40.35 -14.88 -18.50
C GLU A 76 41.46 -13.95 -19.02
N ARG A 77 41.27 -12.63 -18.90
CA ARG A 77 42.29 -11.64 -19.27
C ARG A 77 43.57 -11.79 -18.44
N LEU A 78 43.42 -11.90 -17.12
CA LEU A 78 44.57 -12.00 -16.21
C LEU A 78 45.33 -13.32 -16.38
N GLU A 79 44.63 -14.41 -16.73
CA GLU A 79 45.27 -15.68 -17.10
C GLU A 79 46.07 -15.54 -18.40
N ALA A 80 45.51 -14.90 -19.42
CA ALA A 80 46.20 -14.62 -20.68
C ALA A 80 47.45 -13.73 -20.50
N GLU A 81 47.41 -12.81 -19.53
CA GLU A 81 48.54 -11.94 -19.16
C GLU A 81 49.55 -12.64 -18.23
N SER A 82 49.31 -13.89 -17.84
CA SER A 82 50.12 -14.63 -16.85
C SER A 82 50.28 -13.86 -15.53
N ALA A 83 49.24 -13.13 -15.12
CA ALA A 83 49.22 -12.37 -13.88
C ALA A 83 49.46 -13.31 -12.68
N SER A 84 50.19 -12.81 -11.70
CA SER A 84 50.42 -13.55 -10.46
C SER A 84 49.13 -13.73 -9.67
N ALA A 85 49.08 -14.74 -8.79
CA ALA A 85 47.93 -14.96 -7.91
C ALA A 85 47.59 -13.72 -7.05
N ALA A 86 48.61 -12.97 -6.62
CA ALA A 86 48.43 -11.75 -5.83
C ALA A 86 47.78 -10.62 -6.65
N GLU A 87 48.15 -10.48 -7.93
CA GLU A 87 47.51 -9.51 -8.82
C GLU A 87 46.06 -9.91 -9.12
N GLN A 88 45.80 -11.20 -9.36
CA GLN A 88 44.44 -11.70 -9.57
C GLN A 88 43.53 -11.45 -8.36
N GLU A 89 44.01 -11.73 -7.15
CA GLU A 89 43.26 -11.47 -5.92
C GLU A 89 42.95 -9.98 -5.75
N ARG A 90 43.93 -9.11 -6.01
CA ARG A 90 43.75 -7.66 -5.93
C ARG A 90 42.69 -7.14 -6.91
N GLU A 91 42.79 -7.53 -8.18
CA GLU A 91 41.86 -7.07 -9.22
C GLU A 91 40.43 -7.58 -8.97
N VAL A 92 40.28 -8.83 -8.50
CA VAL A 92 38.98 -9.37 -8.11
C VAL A 92 38.41 -8.65 -6.90
N ALA A 93 39.24 -8.31 -5.90
CA ALA A 93 38.80 -7.54 -4.74
C ALA A 93 38.36 -6.12 -5.12
N GLU A 94 39.08 -5.46 -6.05
CA GLU A 94 38.69 -4.15 -6.60
C GLU A 94 37.35 -4.24 -7.35
N LEU A 95 37.13 -5.28 -8.15
CA LEU A 95 35.86 -5.55 -8.81
C LEU A 95 34.73 -5.77 -7.80
N ASP A 96 34.96 -6.59 -6.77
CA ASP A 96 33.99 -6.88 -5.73
C ASP A 96 33.61 -5.61 -4.95
N ALA A 97 34.57 -4.74 -4.64
CA ALA A 97 34.33 -3.45 -3.98
C ALA A 97 33.51 -2.49 -4.85
N ARG A 98 33.79 -2.42 -6.17
CA ARG A 98 33.00 -1.61 -7.10
C ARG A 98 31.54 -2.06 -7.10
N TYR A 99 31.29 -3.36 -7.24
CA TYR A 99 29.93 -3.90 -7.27
C TYR A 99 29.19 -3.77 -5.94
N ALA A 100 29.89 -3.75 -4.81
CA ALA A 100 29.27 -3.44 -3.52
C ALA A 100 28.74 -2.00 -3.47
N SER A 101 29.46 -1.05 -4.07
CA SER A 101 28.98 0.33 -4.22
C SER A 101 27.79 0.40 -5.19
N GLU A 102 27.92 -0.21 -6.37
CA GLU A 102 26.85 -0.23 -7.38
C GLU A 102 25.57 -0.87 -6.84
N GLN A 103 25.67 -1.91 -6.01
CA GLN A 103 24.52 -2.51 -5.35
C GLN A 103 23.76 -1.49 -4.52
N SER A 104 24.45 -0.72 -3.66
CA SER A 104 23.81 0.31 -2.84
C SER A 104 23.13 1.37 -3.70
N ASP A 105 23.74 1.77 -4.82
CA ASP A 105 23.19 2.78 -5.72
C ASP A 105 21.93 2.25 -6.44
N VAL A 106 21.97 1.02 -6.95
CA VAL A 106 20.83 0.36 -7.61
C VAL A 106 19.68 0.17 -6.63
N GLU A 107 19.95 -0.29 -5.41
CA GLU A 107 18.92 -0.43 -4.36
C GLU A 107 18.26 0.92 -4.09
N HIS A 108 19.04 1.99 -3.93
CA HIS A 108 18.51 3.33 -3.68
C HIS A 108 17.68 3.86 -4.85
N GLU A 109 18.15 3.69 -6.09
CA GLU A 109 17.45 4.15 -7.29
C GLU A 109 16.10 3.45 -7.48
N VAL A 110 16.09 2.11 -7.41
CA VAL A 110 14.85 1.31 -7.49
C VAL A 110 13.90 1.73 -6.38
N MET A 111 14.41 1.88 -5.16
CA MET A 111 13.60 2.29 -4.02
C MET A 111 12.96 3.65 -4.21
N SER A 112 13.74 4.66 -4.59
CA SER A 112 13.26 6.02 -4.79
C SER A 112 12.20 6.08 -5.91
N SER A 113 12.43 5.37 -7.02
CA SER A 113 11.46 5.32 -8.13
C SER A 113 10.12 4.71 -7.73
N MET A 114 10.15 3.62 -6.95
CA MET A 114 8.95 2.96 -6.45
C MET A 114 8.21 3.82 -5.42
N GLU A 115 8.92 4.53 -4.55
CA GLU A 115 8.30 5.45 -3.58
C GLU A 115 7.50 6.56 -4.26
N VAL A 116 8.04 7.17 -5.31
CA VAL A 116 7.34 8.21 -6.08
C VAL A 116 6.07 7.64 -6.72
N LYS A 117 6.17 6.47 -7.38
CA LYS A 117 5.04 5.79 -8.00
C LYS A 117 3.95 5.47 -6.96
N HIS A 118 4.32 4.83 -5.86
CA HIS A 118 3.38 4.42 -4.83
C HIS A 118 2.72 5.61 -4.12
N ALA A 119 3.45 6.70 -3.90
CA ALA A 119 2.89 7.93 -3.35
C ALA A 119 1.81 8.53 -4.27
N GLN A 120 2.03 8.50 -5.58
CA GLN A 120 1.04 8.97 -6.56
C GLN A 120 -0.22 8.10 -6.56
N GLU A 121 -0.07 6.77 -6.52
CA GLU A 121 -1.19 5.83 -6.46
C GLU A 121 -2.04 6.02 -5.19
N GLN A 122 -1.40 6.18 -4.04
CA GLN A 122 -2.09 6.43 -2.77
C GLN A 122 -2.84 7.77 -2.80
N LEU A 123 -2.26 8.80 -3.40
CA LEU A 123 -2.93 10.10 -3.57
C LEU A 123 -4.17 9.98 -4.47
N LEU A 124 -4.07 9.26 -5.59
CA LEU A 124 -5.19 9.01 -6.49
C LEU A 124 -6.29 8.18 -5.83
N GLN A 125 -5.93 7.19 -5.00
CA GLN A 125 -6.89 6.43 -4.22
C GLN A 125 -7.64 7.33 -3.23
N ARG A 126 -6.93 8.15 -2.46
CA ARG A 126 -7.55 9.09 -1.51
C ARG A 126 -8.49 10.08 -2.20
N GLN A 127 -8.11 10.61 -3.36
CA GLN A 127 -8.97 11.49 -4.14
C GLN A 127 -10.28 10.81 -4.55
N ARG A 128 -10.21 9.55 -4.99
CA ARG A 128 -11.42 8.75 -5.29
C ARG A 128 -12.29 8.55 -4.05
N GLN A 129 -11.69 8.13 -2.95
CA GLN A 129 -12.41 7.87 -1.68
C GLN A 129 -13.12 9.12 -1.15
N LEU A 130 -12.47 10.29 -1.21
CA LEU A 130 -13.09 11.58 -0.85
C LEU A 130 -14.26 11.94 -1.79
N GLY A 131 -14.12 11.67 -3.08
CA GLY A 131 -15.19 11.88 -4.07
C GLY A 131 -16.40 10.97 -3.78
N GLU A 132 -16.16 9.71 -3.44
CA GLU A 132 -17.20 8.75 -3.06
C GLU A 132 -17.95 9.19 -1.81
N ILE A 133 -17.24 9.61 -0.76
CA ILE A 133 -17.83 10.14 0.46
C ILE A 133 -18.67 11.38 0.14
N SER A 134 -18.11 12.35 -0.59
CA SER A 134 -18.82 13.57 -0.98
C SER A 134 -20.10 13.29 -1.77
N ASN A 135 -20.07 12.32 -2.68
CA ASN A 135 -21.24 11.90 -3.44
C ASN A 135 -22.29 11.22 -2.55
N ALA A 136 -21.87 10.33 -1.63
CA ALA A 136 -22.77 9.69 -0.68
C ALA A 136 -23.48 10.72 0.22
N TYR A 137 -22.74 11.73 0.70
CA TYR A 137 -23.34 12.86 1.43
C TYR A 137 -24.33 13.64 0.56
N ARG A 138 -24.04 13.87 -0.73
CA ARG A 138 -24.97 14.58 -1.64
C ARG A 138 -26.26 13.79 -1.91
N GLU A 139 -26.17 12.47 -2.06
CA GLU A 139 -27.32 11.61 -2.36
C GLU A 139 -28.23 11.38 -1.14
N LEU A 140 -27.66 11.37 0.07
CA LEU A 140 -28.38 11.07 1.31
C LEU A 140 -28.75 12.31 2.14
N ALA A 141 -28.24 13.50 1.79
CA ALA A 141 -28.66 14.76 2.37
C ALA A 141 -29.88 15.32 1.61
N PRO A 142 -31.06 15.50 2.24
CA PRO A 142 -32.19 16.19 1.62
C PRO A 142 -31.81 17.63 1.25
N GLU A 143 -32.37 18.18 0.15
CA GLU A 143 -31.96 19.44 -0.51
C GLU A 143 -31.84 20.71 0.38
N ASP A 144 -32.28 20.66 1.64
CA ASP A 144 -32.16 21.75 2.62
C ASP A 144 -30.77 21.90 3.28
N VAL A 145 -29.75 21.16 2.84
CA VAL A 145 -28.38 21.18 3.42
C VAL A 145 -27.40 22.10 2.65
N LEU A 146 -27.79 22.64 1.49
CA LEU A 146 -26.95 23.53 0.66
C LEU A 146 -27.37 25.02 0.71
N LYS A 147 -27.98 25.48 1.80
CA LYS A 147 -28.22 26.91 2.06
C LYS A 147 -27.38 27.42 3.21
#